data_AF-U1JJ82-F1
#
_entry.id   AF-U1JJ82-F1
#
_cell.length_a   1.000
_cell.length_b   1.000
_cell.length_c   1.000
_cell.angle_alpha   90.00
_cell.angle_beta   90.00
_cell.angle_gamma   90.00
#
_symmetry.space_group_name_H-M   'P 1'
#
loop_
_entity.id
_entity.type
_entity.pdbx_description
1 polymer ?
#
loop_
_entity_poly.entity_id
_entity_poly.type
_entity_poly.pdbx_seq_one_letter_code
_entity_poly.pdbx_strand_id
1 'polypeptide(L)' 'MIDVSTDAIEHEQLGLVFPIKVKLDNHSLNIDGRTVLLSAGMSVSAEIKTGQRYIIEFLLSPIMQHVDEGARER' A
#
# COMPACT_ATOMS: atom_id res chain seq x y z
N MET A 1 7.45 -10.66 4.35
CA MET A 1 8.00 -10.20 3.05
C MET A 1 6.85 -9.90 2.11
N ILE A 2 6.85 -8.72 1.50
CA ILE A 2 5.86 -8.27 0.52
C ILE A 2 6.63 -8.05 -0.79
N ASP A 3 6.16 -8.64 -1.88
CA ASP A 3 6.75 -8.54 -3.21
C ASP A 3 5.67 -8.15 -4.22
N VAL A 4 5.97 -7.20 -5.09
CA VAL A 4 5.04 -6.66 -6.10
C VAL A 4 5.70 -6.84 -7.45
N SER A 5 5.05 -7.57 -8.36
CA SER A 5 5.54 -7.73 -9.72
C SER A 5 5.56 -6.38 -10.43
N THR A 6 6.65 -6.09 -11.13
CA THR A 6 6.78 -4.87 -11.96
C THR A 6 6.03 -5.01 -13.28
N ASP A 7 5.72 -6.24 -13.69
CA ASP A 7 4.98 -6.52 -14.90
C ASP A 7 3.51 -6.81 -14.58
N ALA A 8 2.62 -6.21 -15.36
CA ALA A 8 1.20 -6.49 -15.32
C ALA A 8 0.88 -7.78 -16.08
N ILE A 9 -0.08 -8.53 -15.56
CA ILE A 9 -0.63 -9.73 -16.20
C ILE A 9 -2.10 -9.50 -16.52
N GLU A 10 -2.60 -10.15 -17.56
CA GLU A 10 -4.02 -10.10 -17.92
C GLU A 10 -4.83 -11.04 -17.02
N HIS A 11 -5.90 -10.52 -16.43
CA HIS A 11 -6.85 -11.26 -15.60
C HIS A 11 -8.24 -11.14 -16.20
N GLU A 12 -8.91 -12.27 -16.43
CA GLU A 12 -10.17 -12.36 -17.20
C GLU A 12 -11.27 -11.40 -16.73
N GLN A 13 -11.34 -11.11 -15.42
CA GLN A 13 -12.37 -10.24 -14.84
C GLN A 13 -11.89 -8.82 -14.52
N LEU A 14 -10.58 -8.61 -14.38
CA LEU A 14 -10.02 -7.37 -13.81
C LEU A 14 -9.17 -6.59 -14.83
N GLY A 15 -8.91 -7.17 -16.02
CA GLY A 15 -7.99 -6.60 -17.00
C GLY A 15 -6.53 -6.76 -16.56
N LEU A 16 -5.71 -5.76 -16.85
CA LEU A 16 -4.30 -5.76 -16.45
C LEU A 16 -4.15 -5.55 -14.94
N VAL A 17 -3.49 -6.49 -14.26
CA VAL A 17 -3.25 -6.45 -12.81
C VAL A 17 -1.77 -6.65 -12.48
N PHE A 18 -1.29 -6.02 -11.42
CA PHE A 18 0.06 -6.25 -10.88
C PHE A 18 -0.01 -7.26 -9.73
N PRO A 19 0.44 -8.51 -9.93
CA PRO A 19 0.33 -9.53 -8.89
C PRO A 19 1.26 -9.21 -7.72
N ILE A 20 0.77 -9.48 -6.51
CA ILE A 20 1.53 -9.33 -5.26
C ILE A 20 1.65 -10.65 -4.52
N LYS A 21 2.77 -10.84 -3.82
CA LYS A 21 2.98 -11.96 -2.89
C LYS A 21 3.21 -11.41 -1.50
N VAL A 22 2.43 -11.91 -0.53
CA VAL A 22 2.56 -11.55 0.88
C VAL A 22 2.87 -12.80 1.69
N LYS A 23 3.81 -12.67 2.63
CA LYS A 23 4.14 -13.71 3.60
C LYS A 23 3.83 -13.18 5.00
N LEU A 24 3.17 -14.01 5.80
CA LEU A 24 2.99 -13.77 7.24
C LEU A 24 4.34 -13.72 7.94
N ASP A 25 4.58 -12.66 8.70
CA ASP A 25 5.84 -12.50 9.43
C ASP A 25 5.90 -13.43 10.66
N ASN A 26 4.75 -13.80 11.23
CA ASN A 26 4.65 -14.78 12.30
C ASN A 26 3.49 -15.75 12.05
N HIS A 27 3.72 -17.04 12.33
CA HIS A 27 2.71 -18.10 12.28
C HIS A 27 2.09 -18.39 13.66
N SER A 28 2.36 -17.53 14.65
CA SER A 28 1.78 -17.61 15.98
C SER A 28 1.13 -16.29 16.37
N LEU A 29 0.05 -16.39 17.14
CA LEU A 29 -0.73 -15.28 17.66
C LEU A 29 -0.70 -15.37 19.19
N ASN A 30 -0.62 -14.22 19.86
CA ASN A 30 -0.87 -14.16 21.30
C ASN A 30 -2.35 -13.83 21.51
N ILE A 31 -3.09 -14.80 22.04
CA ILE A 31 -4.52 -14.69 22.36
C ILE A 31 -4.66 -14.96 23.85
N ASP A 32 -5.14 -13.97 24.60
CA ASP A 32 -5.34 -14.05 26.05
C ASP A 32 -4.11 -14.55 26.83
N GLY A 33 -2.92 -14.12 26.42
CA GLY A 33 -1.65 -14.50 27.06
C GLY A 33 -1.13 -15.88 26.66
N ARG A 34 -1.80 -16.58 25.74
CA ARG A 34 -1.36 -17.87 25.21
C ARG A 34 -0.86 -17.69 23.78
N THR A 35 0.32 -18.25 23.50
CA THR A 35 0.83 -18.34 22.13
C THR A 35 0.13 -19.50 21.43
N VAL A 36 -0.68 -19.19 20.42
CA VAL A 36 -1.43 -20.15 19.61
C VAL A 36 -0.84 -20.15 18.20
N LEU A 37 -0.59 -21.33 17.65
CA LEU A 37 -0.15 -21.47 16.25
C LEU A 37 -1.34 -21.26 15.31
N LEU A 38 -1.07 -20.66 14.15
CA LEU A 38 -2.03 -20.61 13.07
C LEU A 38 -2.38 -22.03 12.63
N SER A 39 -3.63 -22.43 12.85
CA SER A 39 -4.22 -23.71 12.48
C SER A 39 -5.29 -23.55 11.39
N ALA A 40 -5.65 -24.66 10.76
CA ALA A 40 -6.76 -24.73 9.82
C ALA A 40 -8.08 -24.24 10.48
N GLY A 41 -8.92 -23.57 9.70
CA GLY A 41 -10.18 -22.97 10.17
C GLY A 41 -10.12 -21.48 10.49
N MET A 42 -8.93 -20.87 10.50
CA MET A 42 -8.77 -19.41 10.60
C MET A 42 -8.77 -18.73 9.24
N SER A 43 -9.27 -17.48 9.21
CA SER A 43 -9.23 -16.62 8.03
C SER A 43 -8.06 -15.64 8.12
N VAL A 44 -7.41 -15.36 6.99
CA VAL A 44 -6.34 -14.37 6.86
C VAL A 44 -6.80 -13.31 5.87
N SER A 45 -6.75 -12.04 6.29
CA SER A 45 -7.06 -10.89 5.44
C SER A 45 -5.82 -10.03 5.27
N ALA A 46 -5.59 -9.54 4.05
CA ALA A 46 -4.55 -8.57 3.74
C ALA A 46 -5.20 -7.33 3.13
N GLU A 47 -4.83 -6.14 3.60
CA GLU A 47 -5.30 -4.85 3.09
C GLU A 47 -4.14 -4.10 2.43
N ILE A 48 -4.35 -3.56 1.23
CA ILE A 48 -3.35 -2.78 0.50
C ILE A 48 -3.76 -1.31 0.58
N LYS A 49 -2.90 -0.47 1.13
CA LYS A 49 -3.08 0.98 1.16
C LYS A 49 -2.19 1.63 0.09
N THR A 50 -2.75 1.88 -1.09
CA THR A 50 -2.04 2.51 -2.22
C THR A 50 -2.12 4.03 -2.11
N GLY A 51 -1.31 4.61 -1.23
CA GLY A 51 -1.12 6.06 -1.14
C GLY A 51 -0.96 6.57 0.29
N GLN A 52 -0.11 7.57 0.44
CA GLN A 52 -0.07 8.44 1.61
C GLN A 52 -0.35 9.85 1.09
N ARG A 53 -1.45 10.46 1.53
CA ARG A 53 -1.77 11.85 1.16
C ARG A 53 -1.35 12.74 2.30
N TYR A 54 -0.30 13.54 2.10
CA TYR A 54 0.14 14.46 3.13
C TYR A 54 -0.71 15.73 3.05
N ILE A 55 -1.38 16.08 4.15
CA ILE A 55 -2.27 17.26 4.16
C ILE A 55 -1.51 18.56 3.87
N ILE A 56 -0.22 18.60 4.19
CA ILE A 56 0.68 19.72 3.90
C ILE A 56 0.85 19.96 2.39
N GLU A 57 0.74 18.94 1.53
CA GLU A 57 0.83 19.09 0.07
C GLU A 57 -0.31 19.95 -0.47
N PHE A 58 -1.52 19.86 0.10
CA PHE A 58 -2.61 20.76 -0.25
C PHE A 58 -2.36 22.20 0.17
N LEU A 59 -1.85 22.39 1.39
CA LEU A 59 -1.59 23.72 1.95
C LEU A 59 -0.48 24.45 1.20
N LEU A 60 0.53 23.71 0.74
CA LEU A 60 1.66 24.26 -0.01
C LEU A 60 1.40 24.37 -1.52
N SER A 61 0.37 23.71 -2.05
CA SER A 61 0.01 23.78 -3.48
C SER A 61 -0.11 25.20 -4.04
N PRO A 62 -0.67 26.20 -3.32
CA PRO A 62 -0.75 27.57 -3.84
C PRO A 62 0.62 28.25 -3.84
N ILE A 63 1.48 27.96 -2.85
CA ILE A 63 2.81 28.56 -2.75
C ILE A 63 3.71 28.05 -3.88
N MET A 64 3.64 26.75 -4.19
CA MET A 64 4.36 26.16 -5.32
C MET A 64 3.95 26.79 -6.65
N GLN A 65 2.65 27.04 -6.86
CA GLN A 65 2.16 27.71 -8.09
C GLN A 65 2.74 29.13 -8.26
N HIS A 66 2.84 29.90 -7.18
CA HIS A 66 3.37 31.27 -7.24
C HIS A 66 4.89 31.33 -7.42
N VAL A 67 5.63 30.32 -6.95
CA VAL A 67 7.09 30.24 -7.14
C VAL A 67 7.44 29.94 -8.59
N ASP A 68 6.69 29.05 -9.26
CA ASP A 68 6.89 28.74 -10.68
C ASP A 68 6.52 29.92 -11.60
N GLU A 69 5.49 30.70 -11.25
CA GLU A 69 5.10 31.91 -11.99
C GLU A 69 6.11 33.05 -11.81
N GLY A 70 6.61 33.26 -10.59
CA GLY A 70 7.60 34.32 -10.31
C GLY A 70 9.01 34.06 -10.84
N ALA A 71 9.38 32.79 -11.08
CA ALA A 71 10.68 32.41 -11.67
C ALA A 71 10.69 32.48 -13.21
N ARG A 72 9.52 32.51 -13.85
CA ARG A 72 9.37 32.56 -15.31
C ARG A 72 9.24 33.98 -15.86
N GLU A 73 9.02 34.96 -14.99
CA GLU A 73 8.96 36.37 -15.33
C GLU A 73 10.28 37.09 -15.01
N ARG A 74 11.35 36.70 -15.73
CA ARG A 74 12.49 37.53 -16.12
C ARG A 74 13.11 37.01 -17.40
#